data_AF-A0A7J2LQ92-F1
#
_entry.id   AF-A0A7J2LQ92-F1
#
_cell.length_a   1.000
_cell.length_b   1.000
_cell.length_c   1.000
_cell.angle_alpha   90.00
_cell.angle_beta   90.00
_cell.angle_gamma   90.00
#
_symmetry.space_group_name_H-M   'P 1'
#
loop_
_entity.id
_entity.type
_entity.pdbx_description
1 polymer ?
#
loop_
_entity_poly.entity_id
_entity_poly.type
_entity_poly.pdbx_seq_one_letter_code
_entity_poly.pdbx_strand_id
1 'polypeptide(L)'
;MVLRLIERLKAYRRKINYITEKLGELPPDIDNVFYFEALLYRLHTSIDAVMDIIAMLVRDLGMNVSDDYTNIDKLAEKRIIDKELADKLKLLNGLRNAIVHKYNKFDERVVKENLN
;
A
#
# COMPACT_ATOMS: atom_id res chain seq x y z
N MET A 1 14.48 18.29 18.62
CA MET A 1 13.83 16.98 18.88
C MET A 1 12.33 17.04 18.60
N VAL A 2 11.56 17.89 19.30
CA VAL A 2 10.09 18.03 19.13
C VAL A 2 9.67 18.37 17.69
N LEU A 3 10.33 19.33 17.04
CA LEU A 3 10.03 19.69 15.65
C LEU A 3 10.15 18.52 14.67
N ARG A 4 11.13 17.62 14.87
CA ARG A 4 11.30 16.43 14.01
C ARG A 4 10.17 15.41 14.19
N LEU A 5 9.67 15.25 15.41
CA LEU A 5 8.52 14.37 15.69
C LEU A 5 7.24 14.91 15.06
N ILE A 6 7.01 16.22 15.11
CA ILE A 6 5.86 16.87 14.47
C ILE A 6 5.91 16.64 12.95
N GLU A 7 7.05 16.87 12.31
CA GLU A 7 7.19 16.64 10.87
C GLU A 7 7.01 15.17 10.50
N ARG A 8 7.45 14.24 11.35
CA ARG A 8 7.22 12.80 11.15
C ARG A 8 5.73 12.45 11.22
N LEU A 9 5.01 12.93 12.24
CA LEU A 9 3.56 12.70 12.38
C LEU A 9 2.78 13.30 11.20
N LYS A 10 3.16 14.49 10.73
CA LYS A 10 2.60 15.08 9.51
C LYS A 10 2.84 14.19 8.29
N ALA A 11 4.01 13.57 8.16
CA ALA A 11 4.30 12.67 7.05
C ALA A 11 3.41 11.42 7.06
N TYR A 12 3.22 10.77 8.22
CA TYR A 12 2.27 9.66 8.35
C TYR A 12 0.85 10.10 8.01
N ARG A 13 0.40 11.22 8.57
CA ARG A 13 -0.94 11.76 8.33
C ARG A 13 -1.19 12.06 6.85
N ARG A 14 -0.22 12.63 6.14
CA ARG A 14 -0.34 12.88 4.70
C ARG A 14 -0.57 11.59 3.91
N LYS A 15 0.14 10.51 4.23
CA LYS A 15 0.00 9.22 3.53
C LYS A 15 -1.35 8.56 3.84
N ILE A 16 -1.77 8.58 5.11
CA ILE A 16 -3.09 8.07 5.51
C ILE A 16 -4.20 8.85 4.81
N ASN A 17 -4.14 10.19 4.82
CA ASN A 17 -5.12 11.03 4.14
C ASN A 17 -5.16 10.76 2.63
N TYR A 18 -4.01 10.56 2.00
CA TYR A 18 -3.94 10.21 0.58
C TYR A 18 -4.67 8.89 0.29
N ILE A 19 -4.42 7.86 1.09
CA ILE A 19 -5.11 6.56 0.97
C ILE A 19 -6.62 6.74 1.13
N THR A 20 -7.06 7.46 2.17
CA THR A 20 -8.48 7.73 2.41
C THR A 20 -9.11 8.51 1.26
N GLU A 21 -8.42 9.51 0.70
CA GLU A 21 -8.93 10.28 -0.45
C GLU A 21 -9.08 9.41 -1.69
N LYS A 22 -8.07 8.59 -2.02
CA LYS A 22 -8.08 7.77 -3.23
C LYS A 22 -9.06 6.61 -3.17
N LEU A 23 -9.28 6.05 -1.99
CA LEU A 23 -10.20 4.92 -1.81
C LEU A 23 -11.60 5.34 -1.34
N GLY A 24 -11.79 6.60 -0.93
CA GLY A 24 -13.07 7.11 -0.42
C GLY A 24 -14.14 7.30 -1.51
N GLU A 25 -13.71 7.47 -2.75
CA GLU A 25 -14.58 7.44 -3.93
C GLU A 25 -13.91 6.51 -4.93
N LEU A 26 -14.64 5.55 -5.49
CA LEU A 26 -14.11 4.66 -6.52
C LEU A 26 -14.77 4.98 -7.86
N PRO A 27 -14.10 4.71 -9.00
CA PRO A 27 -14.71 4.89 -10.30
C PRO A 27 -16.05 4.13 -10.41
N PRO A 28 -17.11 4.75 -10.95
CA PRO A 28 -18.48 4.25 -10.82
C PRO A 28 -18.82 3.07 -11.74
N ASP A 29 -18.00 2.83 -12.77
CA ASP A 29 -18.22 1.79 -13.77
C ASP A 29 -16.90 1.10 -14.10
N ILE A 30 -16.68 -0.09 -13.55
CA ILE A 30 -15.45 -0.88 -13.75
C ILE A 30 -15.43 -1.63 -15.09
N ASP A 31 -16.53 -1.61 -15.86
CA ASP A 31 -16.58 -2.19 -17.19
C ASP A 31 -16.12 -1.19 -18.27
N ASN A 32 -16.16 0.10 -17.97
CA ASN A 32 -15.49 1.11 -18.76
C ASN A 32 -13.96 1.06 -18.57
N VAL A 33 -13.23 0.91 -19.67
CA VAL A 33 -11.76 0.77 -19.66
C VAL A 33 -11.04 1.94 -18.96
N PHE A 34 -11.50 3.18 -19.14
CA PHE A 34 -10.84 4.35 -18.53
C PHE A 34 -11.08 4.40 -17.02
N TYR A 35 -12.28 4.06 -16.57
CA TYR A 35 -12.59 3.98 -15.15
C TYR A 35 -11.90 2.80 -14.48
N PHE A 36 -11.76 1.67 -15.18
CA PHE A 36 -10.97 0.55 -14.70
C PHE A 36 -9.48 0.91 -14.54
N GLU A 37 -8.88 1.58 -15.53
CA GLU A 37 -7.50 2.08 -15.39
C GLU A 37 -7.36 3.10 -14.26
N ALA A 38 -8.34 3.98 -14.07
CA ALA A 38 -8.37 4.92 -12.95
C ALA A 38 -8.47 4.20 -11.59
N LEU A 39 -9.20 3.10 -11.51
CA LEU A 39 -9.29 2.25 -10.33
C LEU A 39 -7.94 1.59 -10.04
N LEU A 40 -7.33 0.98 -11.05
CA LEU A 40 -5.99 0.39 -10.92
C LEU A 40 -4.98 1.43 -10.42
N TYR A 41 -5.05 2.66 -10.96
CA TYR A 41 -4.23 3.79 -10.53
C TYR A 41 -4.46 4.18 -9.05
N ARG A 42 -5.72 4.24 -8.61
CA ARG A 42 -6.06 4.54 -7.21
C ARG A 42 -5.59 3.43 -6.26
N LEU A 43 -5.69 2.16 -6.68
CA LEU A 43 -5.26 1.01 -5.90
C LEU A 43 -3.74 0.97 -5.72
N HIS A 44 -2.96 0.96 -6.81
CA HIS A 44 -1.50 0.80 -6.66
C HIS A 44 -0.86 1.99 -5.94
N THR A 45 -1.32 3.23 -6.17
CA THR A 45 -0.78 4.40 -5.45
C THR A 45 -1.15 4.40 -3.97
N SER A 46 -2.32 3.87 -3.61
CA SER A 46 -2.71 3.69 -2.21
C SER A 46 -1.84 2.63 -1.53
N ILE A 47 -1.57 1.51 -2.21
CA ILE A 47 -0.70 0.45 -1.71
C ILE A 47 0.74 0.96 -1.57
N ASP A 48 1.26 1.73 -2.52
CA ASP A 48 2.57 2.39 -2.42
C ASP A 48 2.64 3.30 -1.18
N ALA A 49 1.59 4.08 -0.92
CA ALA A 49 1.52 4.91 0.28
C ALA A 49 1.51 4.08 1.58
N VAL A 50 0.92 2.88 1.58
CA VAL A 50 1.02 1.92 2.71
C VAL A 50 2.45 1.40 2.85
N MET A 51 3.11 0.99 1.77
CA MET A 51 4.50 0.50 1.81
C MET A 51 5.46 1.58 2.33
N ASP A 52 5.25 2.84 1.95
CA ASP A 52 5.98 3.96 2.51
C ASP A 52 5.76 4.13 4.02
N ILE A 53 4.53 3.94 4.52
CA ILE A 53 4.24 3.96 5.97
C ILE A 53 5.02 2.84 6.68
N ILE A 54 5.04 1.64 6.09
CA ILE A 54 5.81 0.50 6.61
C ILE A 54 7.31 0.83 6.67
N ALA A 55 7.88 1.36 5.59
CA ALA A 55 9.28 1.77 5.55
C ALA A 55 9.61 2.90 6.55
N MET A 56 8.69 3.86 6.73
CA MET A 56 8.81 4.90 7.75
C MET A 56 8.81 4.30 9.16
N LEU A 57 7.94 3.34 9.43
CA LEU A 57 7.84 2.70 10.75
C LEU A 57 9.08 1.88 11.08
N VAL A 58 9.59 1.11 10.11
CA VAL A 58 10.87 0.40 10.23
C VAL A 58 12.01 1.36 10.61
N ARG A 59 12.11 2.50 9.92
CA ARG A 59 13.13 3.52 10.21
C ARG A 59 12.96 4.12 11.61
N ASP A 60 11.74 4.45 11.98
CA ASP A 60 11.46 5.10 13.26
C ASP A 60 11.68 4.17 14.46
N LEU A 61 11.61 2.85 14.24
CA LEU A 61 12.00 1.80 15.19
C LEU A 61 13.52 1.54 15.24
N GLY A 62 14.32 2.33 14.51
CA GLY A 62 15.78 2.21 14.49
C GLY A 62 16.31 1.05 13.66
N MET A 63 15.48 0.43 12.81
CA MET A 63 15.89 -0.63 11.90
C MET A 63 16.29 -0.08 10.53
N ASN A 64 17.16 -0.79 9.83
CA ASN A 64 17.51 -0.46 8.45
C ASN A 64 16.32 -0.71 7.53
N VAL A 65 15.97 0.27 6.70
CA VAL A 65 14.95 0.11 5.66
C VAL A 65 15.50 -0.74 4.51
N SER A 66 14.72 -1.69 4.02
CA SER A 66 15.02 -2.58 2.89
C SER A 66 13.87 -2.54 1.88
N ASP A 67 13.72 -3.57 1.04
CA ASP A 67 12.54 -3.74 0.18
C ASP A 67 11.25 -3.96 1.00
N ASP A 68 10.11 -3.82 0.33
CA ASP A 68 8.78 -3.86 0.94
C ASP A 68 8.49 -5.17 1.70
N TYR A 69 8.84 -6.33 1.12
CA TYR A 69 8.61 -7.62 1.77
C TYR A 69 9.46 -7.75 3.04
N THR A 70 10.75 -7.44 2.93
CA THR A 70 11.67 -7.47 4.08
C THR A 70 11.25 -6.47 5.17
N ASN A 71 10.72 -5.30 4.81
CA ASN A 71 10.24 -4.33 5.79
C ASN A 71 9.02 -4.85 6.56
N ILE A 72 8.06 -5.50 5.87
CA ILE A 72 6.91 -6.14 6.51
C ILE A 72 7.39 -7.24 7.48
N ASP A 73 8.32 -8.09 7.03
CA ASP A 73 8.85 -9.19 7.85
C ASP A 73 9.53 -8.69 9.11
N LYS A 74 10.36 -7.63 9.02
CA LYS A 74 10.98 -7.00 10.21
C LYS A 74 9.94 -6.55 11.23
N LEU A 75 8.82 -5.97 10.80
CA LEU A 75 7.76 -5.54 11.72
C LEU A 75 7.03 -6.73 12.36
N ALA A 76 6.80 -7.81 11.61
CA ALA A 76 6.17 -9.03 12.11
C ALA A 76 7.07 -9.76 13.11
N GLU A 77 8.37 -9.90 12.80
CA GLU A 77 9.38 -10.50 13.69
C GLU A 77 9.48 -9.74 15.02
N LYS A 78 9.37 -8.41 14.98
CA LYS A 78 9.32 -7.54 16.18
C LYS A 78 7.96 -7.52 16.87
N ARG A 79 6.95 -8.23 16.35
CA ARG A 79 5.55 -8.24 16.83
C ARG A 79 4.90 -6.86 16.89
N ILE A 80 5.33 -5.95 16.01
CA ILE A 80 4.71 -4.62 15.83
C ILE A 80 3.41 -4.76 15.03
N ILE A 81 3.39 -5.69 14.09
CA ILE A 81 2.20 -6.18 13.39
C ILE A 81 2.08 -7.68 13.63
N ASP A 82 0.85 -8.19 13.62
CA ASP A 82 0.64 -9.63 13.67
C ASP A 82 0.88 -10.28 12.29
N LYS A 83 0.92 -11.62 12.30
CA LYS A 83 1.15 -12.41 11.08
C LYS A 83 0.05 -12.21 10.05
N GLU A 84 -1.20 -12.07 10.49
CA GLU A 84 -2.34 -11.92 9.58
C GLU A 84 -2.24 -10.61 8.78
N LEU A 85 -1.92 -9.51 9.46
CA LEU A 85 -1.68 -8.22 8.84
C LEU A 85 -0.44 -8.26 7.93
N ALA A 86 0.64 -8.91 8.36
CA ALA A 86 1.83 -9.08 7.53
C ALA A 86 1.50 -9.81 6.22
N ASP A 87 0.76 -10.93 6.29
CA ASP A 87 0.36 -11.71 5.12
C ASP A 87 -0.55 -10.88 4.18
N LYS A 88 -1.50 -10.12 4.74
CA LYS A 88 -2.34 -9.18 3.97
C LYS A 88 -1.54 -8.08 3.28
N LEU A 89 -0.56 -7.48 3.96
CA LEU A 89 0.31 -6.44 3.37
C LEU A 89 1.16 -6.99 2.23
N LYS A 90 1.66 -8.22 2.36
CA LYS A 90 2.41 -8.89 1.30
C LYS A 90 1.54 -9.16 0.07
N LEU A 91 0.31 -9.61 0.28
CA LEU A 91 -0.67 -9.78 -0.81
C LEU A 91 -0.94 -8.46 -1.54
N LEU A 92 -1.14 -7.36 -0.79
CA LEU A 92 -1.31 -6.03 -1.37
C LEU A 92 -0.07 -5.60 -2.17
N ASN A 93 1.14 -5.77 -1.64
CA ASN A 93 2.35 -5.45 -2.38
C ASN A 93 2.47 -6.29 -3.68
N GLY A 94 2.10 -7.57 -3.62
CA GLY A 94 1.98 -8.43 -4.79
C GLY A 94 1.00 -7.89 -5.84
N LEU A 95 -0.20 -7.46 -5.42
CA LEU A 95 -1.19 -6.82 -6.29
C LEU A 95 -0.62 -5.55 -6.95
N ARG A 96 0.00 -4.66 -6.17
CA ARG A 96 0.62 -3.43 -6.69
C ARG A 96 1.72 -3.75 -7.71
N ASN A 97 2.57 -4.75 -7.45
CA ASN A 97 3.57 -5.19 -8.42
C ASN A 97 2.93 -5.73 -9.70
N ALA A 98 1.84 -6.50 -9.59
CA ALA A 98 1.12 -7.01 -10.75
C ALA A 98 0.50 -5.89 -11.60
N ILE A 99 -0.13 -4.90 -10.95
CA ILE A 99 -0.71 -3.71 -11.60
C ILE A 99 0.36 -2.89 -12.32
N VAL A 100 1.48 -2.59 -11.63
CA VAL A 100 2.54 -1.72 -12.15
C VAL A 100 3.34 -2.39 -13.25
N HIS A 101 3.74 -3.65 -13.02
CA HIS A 101 4.71 -4.28 -13.90
C HIS A 101 4.09 -4.90 -15.13
N LYS A 102 2.78 -5.20 -15.22
CA LYS A 102 2.04 -5.74 -16.41
C LYS A 102 2.73 -6.86 -17.25
N TYR A 103 3.92 -7.35 -16.89
CA TYR A 103 4.83 -8.03 -17.82
C TYR A 103 4.47 -9.50 -18.04
N ASN A 104 3.63 -10.10 -17.22
CA ASN A 104 3.16 -11.47 -17.42
C ASN A 104 1.81 -11.66 -16.73
N LYS A 105 0.71 -11.70 -17.50
CA LYS A 105 -0.60 -12.20 -17.05
C LYS A 105 -1.26 -11.39 -15.92
N PHE A 106 -1.33 -10.06 -16.02
CA PHE A 106 -2.29 -9.32 -15.21
C PHE A 106 -3.70 -9.68 -15.72
N ASP A 107 -4.36 -10.60 -15.05
CA ASP A 107 -5.74 -10.97 -15.36
C ASP A 107 -6.68 -9.99 -14.65
N GLU A 108 -7.18 -9.01 -15.41
CA GLU A 108 -8.10 -7.98 -14.93
C GLU A 108 -9.34 -8.57 -14.23
N ARG A 109 -9.71 -9.82 -14.58
CA ARG A 109 -10.82 -10.55 -13.94
C ARG A 109 -10.62 -10.74 -12.45
N VAL A 110 -9.38 -10.98 -12.00
CA VAL A 110 -9.08 -11.18 -10.57
C VAL A 110 -9.41 -9.93 -9.76
N VAL A 111 -9.15 -8.74 -10.29
CA VAL A 111 -9.48 -7.49 -9.59
C VAL A 111 -10.99 -7.27 -9.56
N LYS A 112 -11.69 -7.50 -10.68
CA LYS A 112 -13.15 -7.37 -10.75
C LYS A 112 -13.88 -8.32 -9.80
N GLU A 113 -13.43 -9.57 -9.70
CA GLU A 113 -14.03 -10.58 -8.81
C GLU A 113 -13.90 -10.25 -7.32
N ASN A 114 -12.85 -9.54 -6.91
CA ASN A 114 -12.62 -9.19 -5.49
C ASN A 114 -13.25 -7.85 -5.08
N LEU A 115 -13.88 -7.12 -6.00
CA LEU A 115 -14.53 -5.83 -5.75
C LEU A 115 -16.07 -5.88 -5.78
N ASN A 116 -16.65 -7.01 -6.17
CA ASN A 116 -18.10 -7.26 -6.16
C ASN A 116 -18.57 -7.82 -4.82
#